data_AF-A0A345PPU1-F1
#
_entry.id   AF-A0A345PPU1-F1
#
_cell.length_a   1.000
_cell.length_b   1.000
_cell.length_c   1.000
_cell.angle_alpha   90.00
_cell.angle_beta   90.00
_cell.angle_gamma   90.00
#
_symmetry.space_group_name_H-M   'P 1'
#
loop_
_entity.id
_entity.type
_entity.pdbx_description
1 polymer ?
#
loop_
_entity_poly.entity_id
_entity_poly.type
_entity_poly.pdbx_seq_one_letter_code
_entity_poly.pdbx_strand_id
1 'polypeptide(L)'
;MLDFLSANLPSDLFIKIDQENLELTNKSFVDPVGRRGESDLVFKTSINGKEGYLYVLTEHQSTEDPYMPLRFLEYNVQLIRQHLKENGNVSLPVILNNCIYNGNKPYKGSNSLLSMFSDPELAKSCMFDRFHLVDLYSTSEDELLSYKKAAFAAMVLKQGIYRSFHQWFTDHMRLIVDLLEKDYIGYADQAFLYILQVDDQPDLLETIKKSNPKLKEIAMSVAEKLRQEGEKKGIKKGRQEGIRIGQEKGKLEGKLEGEAEKAFSIAKSMILRGYPIEDIIALTGLSPSRIQELV
;
A
#
# COMPACT_ATOMS: atom_id res chain seq x y z
N MET A 1 -5.91 31.43 -20.16
CA MET A 1 -6.53 30.51 -19.18
C MET A 1 -7.72 31.17 -18.49
N LEU A 2 -7.56 32.34 -17.87
CA LEU A 2 -8.67 33.05 -17.21
C LEU A 2 -9.86 33.32 -18.14
N ASP A 3 -9.64 33.78 -19.37
CA ASP A 3 -10.72 33.99 -20.35
C ASP A 3 -11.50 32.68 -20.64
N PHE A 4 -10.78 31.56 -20.73
CA PHE A 4 -11.39 30.25 -20.92
C PHE A 4 -12.24 29.85 -19.72
N LEU A 5 -11.75 30.05 -18.50
CA LEU A 5 -12.50 29.77 -17.28
C LEU A 5 -13.73 30.69 -17.16
N SER A 6 -13.58 31.97 -17.45
CA SER A 6 -14.68 32.94 -17.44
C SER A 6 -15.79 32.60 -18.44
N ALA A 7 -15.44 32.01 -19.58
CA ALA A 7 -16.41 31.64 -20.61
C ALA A 7 -17.15 30.32 -20.32
N ASN A 8 -16.57 29.43 -19.50
CA ASN A 8 -17.05 28.05 -19.36
C ASN A 8 -17.45 27.66 -17.92
N LEU A 9 -17.05 28.43 -16.90
CA LEU A 9 -17.47 28.18 -15.52
C LEU A 9 -18.72 28.99 -15.16
N PRO A 10 -19.60 28.45 -14.30
CA PRO A 10 -20.64 29.23 -13.65
C PRO A 10 -20.08 30.46 -12.93
N SER A 11 -20.75 31.60 -13.05
CA SER A 11 -20.26 32.87 -12.51
C SER A 11 -20.00 32.82 -11.01
N ASP A 12 -20.84 32.10 -10.24
CA ASP A 12 -20.73 31.94 -8.80
C ASP A 12 -19.51 31.11 -8.37
N LEU A 13 -18.98 30.28 -9.26
CA LEU A 13 -17.75 29.53 -9.06
C LEU A 13 -16.53 30.33 -9.53
N PHE A 14 -16.63 31.01 -10.69
CA PHE A 14 -15.53 31.80 -11.25
C PHE A 14 -15.10 32.94 -10.32
N ILE A 15 -16.05 33.64 -9.67
CA ILE A 15 -15.74 34.72 -8.72
C ILE A 15 -15.03 34.24 -7.44
N LYS A 16 -15.07 32.93 -7.14
CA LYS A 16 -14.38 32.37 -5.98
C LYS A 16 -12.90 32.11 -6.27
N ILE A 17 -12.48 32.07 -7.53
CA ILE A 17 -11.09 31.79 -7.92
C ILE A 17 -10.32 33.11 -7.87
N ASP A 18 -9.11 33.10 -7.31
CA ASP A 18 -8.18 34.21 -7.43
C ASP A 18 -7.66 34.30 -8.87
N GLN A 19 -8.07 35.38 -9.54
CA GLN A 19 -7.80 35.61 -10.96
C GLN A 19 -6.43 36.25 -11.19
N GLU A 20 -5.78 36.79 -10.16
CA GLU A 20 -4.46 37.42 -10.27
C GLU A 20 -3.34 36.39 -10.04
N ASN A 21 -3.58 35.43 -9.13
CA ASN A 21 -2.59 34.43 -8.72
C ASN A 21 -3.00 33.02 -9.18
N LEU A 22 -2.69 32.72 -10.45
CA LEU A 22 -2.88 31.40 -11.05
C LEU A 22 -1.54 30.81 -11.51
N GLU A 23 -0.91 30.00 -10.65
CA GLU A 23 0.43 29.46 -10.89
C GLU A 23 0.38 28.07 -11.49
N LEU A 24 0.91 27.89 -12.71
CA LEU A 24 1.05 26.56 -13.29
C LEU A 24 2.06 25.76 -12.47
N THR A 25 1.63 24.61 -11.98
CA THR A 25 2.49 23.67 -11.29
C THR A 25 3.17 22.75 -12.30
N ASN A 26 4.42 22.42 -12.03
CA ASN A 26 5.21 21.39 -12.70
C ASN A 26 4.84 19.97 -12.21
N LYS A 27 3.66 19.81 -11.62
CA LYS A 27 3.10 18.52 -11.20
C LYS A 27 2.55 17.82 -12.44
N SER A 28 3.41 17.17 -13.22
CA SER A 28 2.98 16.18 -14.21
C SER A 28 2.45 14.98 -13.43
N PHE A 29 1.17 14.62 -13.57
CA PHE A 29 0.64 13.48 -12.84
C PHE A 29 1.22 12.23 -13.49
N VAL A 30 2.04 11.51 -12.74
CA VAL A 30 2.50 10.18 -13.12
C VAL A 30 1.28 9.26 -13.01
N ASP A 31 0.63 9.05 -14.14
CA ASP A 31 -0.44 8.08 -14.27
C ASP A 31 0.11 6.66 -14.01
N PRO A 32 -0.53 5.82 -13.17
CA PRO A 32 -0.30 4.38 -13.20
C PRO A 32 -0.72 3.73 -14.54
N VAL A 33 -1.52 4.43 -15.37
CA VAL A 33 -2.16 3.96 -16.62
C VAL A 33 -2.06 5.00 -17.75
N GLY A 34 -0.93 5.71 -17.88
CA GLY A 34 -0.74 6.81 -18.84
C GLY A 34 -1.23 6.49 -20.25
N ARG A 35 -2.42 6.96 -20.63
CA ARG A 35 -2.93 6.84 -22.00
C ARG A 35 -2.26 7.91 -22.87
N ARG A 36 -1.70 7.51 -24.02
CA ARG A 36 -1.10 8.44 -24.99
C ARG A 36 -2.14 9.47 -25.46
N GLY A 37 -1.82 10.77 -25.37
CA GLY A 37 -2.58 11.87 -25.98
C GLY A 37 -3.31 12.80 -25.02
N GLU A 38 -3.13 12.65 -23.71
CA GLU A 38 -3.73 13.52 -22.70
C GLU A 38 -2.72 14.55 -22.17
N SER A 39 -3.20 15.77 -21.94
CA SER A 39 -2.43 16.86 -21.32
C SER A 39 -3.17 17.34 -20.08
N ASP A 40 -2.59 17.03 -18.93
CA ASP A 40 -3.04 17.41 -17.60
C ASP A 40 -2.29 18.67 -17.13
N LEU A 41 -3.04 19.71 -16.77
CA LEU A 41 -2.53 20.96 -16.24
C LEU A 41 -3.10 21.21 -14.86
N VAL A 42 -2.23 21.48 -13.90
CA VAL A 42 -2.65 21.88 -12.55
C VAL A 42 -2.13 23.24 -12.21
N PHE A 43 -3.05 24.10 -11.82
CA PHE A 43 -2.75 25.43 -11.34
C PHE A 43 -2.99 25.49 -9.83
N LYS A 44 -2.04 26.06 -9.13
CA LYS A 44 -2.18 26.45 -7.74
C LYS A 44 -2.76 27.86 -7.68
N THR A 45 -3.75 28.07 -6.83
CA THR A 45 -4.43 29.36 -6.67
C THR A 45 -5.13 29.43 -5.30
N SER A 46 -5.82 30.53 -5.03
CA SER A 46 -6.75 30.65 -3.92
C SER A 46 -8.18 30.46 -4.43
N ILE A 47 -8.96 29.62 -3.74
CA ILE A 47 -10.38 29.42 -3.97
C ILE A 47 -11.12 29.85 -2.70
N ASN A 48 -11.93 30.90 -2.80
CA ASN A 48 -12.67 31.52 -1.71
C ASN A 48 -11.76 31.91 -0.52
N GLY A 49 -10.58 32.48 -0.83
CA GLY A 49 -9.60 32.93 0.17
C GLY A 49 -8.80 31.81 0.83
N LYS A 50 -8.89 30.57 0.33
CA LYS A 50 -8.15 29.40 0.84
C LYS A 50 -7.31 28.80 -0.27
N GLU A 51 -6.15 28.27 0.08
CA GLU A 51 -5.29 27.57 -0.88
C GLU A 51 -6.06 26.41 -1.54
N GLY A 52 -5.98 26.34 -2.86
CA GLY A 52 -6.69 25.37 -3.68
C GLY A 52 -5.98 25.11 -5.00
N TYR A 53 -6.59 24.23 -5.79
CA TYR A 53 -6.07 23.86 -7.09
C TYR A 53 -7.17 23.89 -8.15
N LEU A 54 -6.78 24.27 -9.35
CA LEU A 54 -7.55 24.05 -10.57
C LEU A 54 -6.89 22.92 -11.34
N TYR A 55 -7.59 21.80 -11.48
CA TYR A 55 -7.16 20.65 -12.25
C TYR A 55 -7.87 20.66 -13.61
N VAL A 56 -7.11 20.85 -14.69
CA VAL A 56 -7.62 20.91 -16.05
C VAL A 56 -7.08 19.73 -16.84
N LEU A 57 -7.98 18.84 -17.22
CA LEU A 57 -7.68 17.71 -18.06
C LEU A 57 -8.11 18.03 -19.49
N THR A 58 -7.18 17.93 -20.44
CA THR A 58 -7.49 18.07 -21.86
C THR A 58 -7.48 16.70 -22.53
N GLU A 59 -8.64 16.30 -23.05
CA GLU A 59 -8.84 15.04 -23.73
C GLU A 59 -8.89 15.23 -25.25
N HIS A 60 -7.87 14.72 -25.94
CA HIS A 60 -7.89 14.52 -27.38
C HIS A 60 -8.29 13.06 -27.68
N GLN A 61 -9.53 12.68 -27.37
CA GLN A 61 -9.96 11.29 -27.50
C GLN A 61 -10.87 11.06 -28.72
N SER A 62 -10.61 9.96 -29.45
CA SER A 62 -11.49 9.44 -30.50
C SER A 62 -12.67 8.62 -29.95
N THR A 63 -12.69 8.34 -28.64
CA THR A 63 -13.68 7.49 -27.95
C THR A 63 -13.89 8.00 -26.53
N GLU A 64 -15.13 8.18 -26.10
CA GLU A 64 -15.48 8.71 -24.77
C GLU A 64 -15.10 7.75 -23.63
N ASP A 65 -14.58 8.27 -22.51
CA ASP A 65 -14.39 7.49 -21.27
C ASP A 65 -15.64 7.63 -20.35
N PRO A 66 -16.40 6.55 -20.10
CA PRO A 66 -17.59 6.62 -19.25
C PRO A 66 -17.28 6.78 -17.74
N TYR A 67 -16.02 6.62 -17.32
CA TYR A 67 -15.59 6.68 -15.91
C TYR A 67 -14.87 7.98 -15.54
N MET A 68 -15.04 9.04 -16.33
CA MET A 68 -14.37 10.31 -16.09
C MET A 68 -14.49 10.89 -14.68
N PRO A 69 -15.68 10.90 -14.04
CA PRO A 69 -15.77 11.40 -12.67
C PRO A 69 -14.98 10.56 -11.66
N LEU A 70 -14.85 9.25 -11.86
CA LEU A 70 -14.02 8.39 -11.02
C LEU A 70 -12.54 8.73 -11.19
N ARG A 71 -12.10 8.96 -12.43
CA ARG A 71 -10.74 9.39 -12.73
C ARG A 71 -10.38 10.72 -12.07
N PHE A 72 -11.28 11.70 -12.10
CA PHE A 72 -11.07 12.95 -11.35
C PHE A 72 -10.95 12.71 -9.84
N LEU A 73 -11.74 11.81 -9.25
CA LEU A 73 -11.59 11.45 -7.84
C LEU A 73 -10.19 10.89 -7.54
N GLU A 74 -9.67 10.00 -8.40
CA GLU A 74 -8.33 9.43 -8.24
C GLU A 74 -7.25 10.52 -8.30
N TYR A 75 -7.32 11.44 -9.26
CA TYR A 75 -6.40 12.57 -9.34
C TYR A 75 -6.52 13.52 -8.15
N ASN A 76 -7.74 13.80 -7.69
CA ASN A 76 -7.96 14.61 -6.50
C ASN A 76 -7.27 14.01 -5.27
N VAL A 77 -7.43 12.69 -5.06
CA VAL A 77 -6.79 11.99 -3.94
C VAL A 77 -5.26 12.10 -4.05
N GLN A 78 -4.69 11.91 -5.23
CA GLN A 78 -3.24 12.03 -5.43
C GLN A 78 -2.75 13.47 -5.14
N LEU A 79 -3.45 14.48 -5.64
CA LEU A 79 -3.09 15.89 -5.42
C LEU A 79 -3.21 16.28 -3.95
N ILE A 80 -4.24 15.82 -3.25
CA ILE A 80 -4.41 16.00 -1.80
C ILE A 80 -3.25 15.34 -1.03
N ARG A 81 -2.89 14.10 -1.37
CA ARG A 81 -1.76 13.39 -0.73
C ARG A 81 -0.44 14.14 -0.93
N GLN A 82 -0.21 14.67 -2.13
CA GLN A 82 0.97 15.47 -2.41
C GLN A 82 0.96 16.78 -1.61
N HIS A 83 -0.16 17.49 -1.58
CA HIS A 83 -0.28 18.72 -0.80
C HIS A 83 0.02 18.48 0.69
N LEU A 84 -0.48 17.40 1.29
CA LEU A 84 -0.15 17.02 2.66
C LEU A 84 1.32 16.64 2.84
N LYS A 85 1.94 16.00 1.85
CA LYS A 85 3.38 15.67 1.88
C LYS A 85 4.26 16.93 1.84
N GLU A 86 3.85 17.94 1.08
CA GLU A 86 4.60 19.19 0.89
C GLU A 86 4.40 20.18 2.05
N ASN A 87 3.20 20.22 2.62
CA ASN A 87 2.79 21.26 3.59
C ASN A 87 2.57 20.71 5.02
N GLY A 88 2.64 19.40 5.22
CA GLY A 88 2.42 18.77 6.52
C GLY A 88 0.94 18.63 6.88
N ASN A 89 0.63 18.71 8.18
CA ASN A 89 -0.73 18.53 8.70
C ASN A 89 -1.56 19.82 8.60
N VAL A 90 -1.95 20.17 7.38
CA VAL A 90 -2.78 21.34 7.03
C VAL A 90 -4.17 20.92 6.56
N SER A 91 -5.09 21.88 6.41
CA SER A 91 -6.42 21.63 5.85
C SER A 91 -6.34 21.12 4.40
N LEU A 92 -7.30 20.28 4.01
CA LEU A 92 -7.35 19.77 2.64
C LEU A 92 -7.69 20.91 1.65
N PRO A 93 -7.02 20.96 0.50
CA PRO A 93 -7.26 21.99 -0.51
C PRO A 93 -8.55 21.69 -1.27
N VAL A 94 -9.29 22.74 -1.64
CA VAL A 94 -10.37 22.60 -2.63
C VAL A 94 -9.74 22.38 -4.00
N ILE A 95 -10.22 21.38 -4.73
CA ILE A 95 -9.79 21.11 -6.10
C ILE A 95 -10.97 21.31 -7.03
N LEU A 96 -10.85 22.27 -7.95
CA LEU A 96 -11.81 22.48 -9.01
C LEU A 96 -11.39 21.70 -10.25
N ASN A 97 -12.21 20.73 -10.66
CA ASN A 97 -11.94 19.90 -11.82
C ASN A 97 -12.60 20.48 -13.07
N ASN A 98 -11.84 20.55 -14.17
CA ASN A 98 -12.31 20.98 -15.47
C ASN A 98 -11.87 19.95 -16.53
N CYS A 99 -12.82 19.42 -17.29
CA CYS A 99 -12.54 18.54 -18.41
C CYS A 99 -12.78 19.30 -19.71
N ILE A 100 -11.72 19.43 -20.51
CA ILE A 100 -11.80 19.93 -21.88
C ILE A 100 -11.89 18.71 -22.79
N TYR A 101 -13.12 18.31 -23.08
CA TYR A 101 -13.40 17.22 -24.01
C TYR A 101 -13.40 17.74 -25.46
N ASN A 102 -12.48 17.20 -26.27
CA ASN A 102 -12.33 17.56 -27.68
C ASN A 102 -12.48 16.32 -28.59
N GLY A 103 -13.64 15.67 -28.52
CA GLY A 103 -13.97 14.51 -29.36
C GLY A 103 -14.75 14.87 -30.63
N ASN A 104 -14.92 13.89 -31.53
CA ASN A 104 -15.65 14.07 -32.79
C ASN A 104 -17.17 13.90 -32.67
N LYS A 105 -17.68 13.68 -31.46
CA LYS A 105 -19.11 13.54 -31.11
C LYS A 105 -19.39 14.24 -29.78
N PRO A 106 -20.62 14.72 -29.51
CA PRO A 106 -20.97 15.30 -28.21
C PRO A 106 -20.76 14.30 -27.06
N TYR A 107 -20.18 14.76 -25.95
CA TYR A 107 -19.93 13.95 -24.75
C TYR A 107 -21.24 13.45 -24.14
N LYS A 108 -21.36 12.13 -23.90
CA LYS A 108 -22.54 11.50 -23.30
C LYS A 108 -22.32 10.96 -21.89
N GLY A 109 -21.06 10.92 -21.44
CA GLY A 109 -20.71 10.48 -20.09
C GLY A 109 -21.31 11.39 -19.02
N SER A 110 -21.38 10.88 -17.79
CA SER A 110 -21.75 11.73 -16.67
C SER A 110 -20.60 12.66 -16.29
N ASN A 111 -20.95 13.85 -15.79
CA ASN A 111 -20.03 14.79 -15.15
C ASN A 111 -20.08 14.72 -13.61
N SER A 112 -20.87 13.80 -13.04
CA SER A 112 -21.07 13.64 -11.60
C SER A 112 -20.74 12.23 -11.16
N LEU A 113 -19.78 12.10 -10.24
CA LEU A 113 -19.43 10.82 -9.62
C LEU A 113 -20.65 10.17 -8.94
N LEU A 114 -21.48 10.97 -8.25
CA LEU A 114 -22.64 10.46 -7.53
C LEU A 114 -23.64 9.76 -8.46
N SER A 115 -23.83 10.28 -9.67
CA SER A 115 -24.74 9.68 -10.65
C SER A 115 -24.27 8.33 -11.21
N MET A 116 -23.01 7.96 -10.95
CA MET A 116 -22.47 6.66 -11.37
C MET A 116 -22.87 5.53 -10.41
N PHE A 117 -23.33 5.85 -9.20
CA PHE A 117 -23.83 4.85 -8.25
C PHE A 117 -25.26 4.46 -8.60
N SER A 118 -25.61 3.20 -8.34
CA SER A 118 -26.99 2.73 -8.45
C SER A 118 -27.93 3.40 -7.43
N ASP A 119 -27.38 3.87 -6.30
CA ASP A 119 -28.07 4.65 -5.28
C ASP A 119 -27.22 5.89 -4.88
N PRO A 120 -27.39 7.02 -5.59
CA PRO A 120 -26.61 8.23 -5.36
C PRO A 120 -26.77 8.83 -3.96
N GLU A 121 -27.97 8.77 -3.38
CA GLU A 121 -28.25 9.35 -2.06
C GLU A 121 -27.63 8.51 -0.94
N LEU A 122 -27.69 7.17 -1.04
CA LEU A 122 -26.99 6.29 -0.11
C LEU A 122 -25.47 6.54 -0.19
N ALA A 123 -24.89 6.55 -1.40
CA ALA A 123 -23.45 6.80 -1.58
C ALA A 123 -23.02 8.15 -0.98
N LYS A 124 -23.80 9.21 -1.21
CA LYS A 124 -23.56 10.52 -0.61
C LYS A 124 -23.59 10.48 0.91
N SER A 125 -24.49 9.70 1.51
CA SER A 125 -24.66 9.62 2.97
C SER A 125 -23.55 8.86 3.70
N CYS A 126 -22.90 7.87 3.05
CA CYS A 126 -22.01 6.93 3.74
C CYS A 126 -20.60 6.79 3.17
N MET A 127 -20.31 7.31 1.96
CA MET A 127 -19.00 7.12 1.32
C MET A 127 -18.08 8.34 1.41
N PHE A 128 -18.62 9.56 1.47
CA PHE A 128 -17.82 10.78 1.20
C PHE A 128 -17.78 11.82 2.33
N ASP A 129 -18.73 11.84 3.27
CA ASP A 129 -18.75 12.80 4.39
C ASP A 129 -18.33 12.14 5.71
N ARG A 130 -19.08 11.13 6.15
CA ARG A 130 -18.91 10.50 7.47
C ARG A 130 -18.57 9.04 7.35
N PHE A 131 -17.70 8.57 8.24
CA PHE A 131 -17.49 7.15 8.49
C PHE A 131 -18.23 6.74 9.77
N HIS A 132 -18.69 5.48 9.82
CA HIS A 132 -19.29 4.91 11.02
C HIS A 132 -18.18 4.42 11.96
N LEU A 133 -18.02 5.08 13.11
CA LEU A 133 -17.04 4.72 14.12
C LEU A 133 -17.67 3.79 15.18
N VAL A 134 -17.06 2.63 15.39
CA VAL A 134 -17.30 1.78 16.57
C VAL A 134 -16.11 1.94 17.50
N ASP A 135 -16.27 2.75 18.55
CA ASP A 135 -15.21 3.05 19.50
C ASP A 135 -15.20 2.05 20.66
N LEU A 136 -14.53 0.91 20.45
CA LEU A 136 -14.41 -0.13 21.46
C LEU A 136 -13.70 0.33 22.74
N TYR A 137 -12.93 1.42 22.73
CA TYR A 137 -12.27 1.91 23.94
C TYR A 137 -13.31 2.44 24.94
N SER A 138 -14.23 3.29 24.47
CA SER A 138 -15.29 3.87 25.31
C SER A 138 -16.47 2.94 25.57
N THR A 139 -16.71 1.92 24.72
CA THR A 139 -17.79 0.94 24.92
C THR A 139 -17.62 0.14 26.22
N SER A 140 -18.65 0.12 27.07
CA SER A 140 -18.63 -0.67 28.32
C SER A 140 -18.77 -2.17 28.03
N GLU A 141 -18.38 -3.02 28.99
CA GLU A 141 -18.55 -4.47 28.83
C GLU A 141 -20.02 -4.87 28.69
N ASP A 142 -20.92 -4.28 29.49
CA ASP A 142 -22.36 -4.53 29.37
C ASP A 142 -22.90 -4.18 27.99
N GLU A 143 -22.41 -3.09 27.39
CA GLU A 143 -22.78 -2.72 26.02
C GLU A 143 -22.23 -3.73 25.00
N LEU A 144 -20.98 -4.18 25.14
CA LEU A 144 -20.42 -5.23 24.28
C LEU A 144 -21.22 -6.54 24.36
N LEU A 145 -21.69 -6.92 25.55
CA LEU A 145 -22.53 -8.11 25.73
C LEU A 145 -23.88 -8.00 25.00
N SER A 146 -24.38 -6.78 24.78
CA SER A 146 -25.58 -6.55 23.96
C SER A 146 -25.38 -6.87 22.48
N TYR A 147 -24.13 -6.99 22.00
CA TYR A 147 -23.80 -7.27 20.59
C TYR A 147 -24.07 -8.74 20.20
N LYS A 148 -24.58 -9.56 21.14
CA LYS A 148 -24.96 -10.96 20.93
C LYS A 148 -23.82 -11.75 20.30
N LYS A 149 -24.02 -12.23 19.07
CA LYS A 149 -23.02 -12.99 18.33
C LYS A 149 -21.75 -12.21 18.11
N ALA A 150 -21.69 -10.88 18.13
CA ALA A 150 -20.44 -10.13 17.94
C ALA A 150 -19.71 -9.79 19.26
N ALA A 151 -20.29 -10.10 20.42
CA ALA A 151 -19.76 -9.70 21.72
C ALA A 151 -18.33 -10.20 21.95
N PHE A 152 -18.08 -11.50 21.73
CA PHE A 152 -16.77 -12.09 21.98
C PHE A 152 -15.68 -11.47 21.09
N ALA A 153 -15.92 -11.31 19.78
CA ALA A 153 -14.96 -10.65 18.89
C ALA A 153 -14.65 -9.22 19.33
N ALA A 154 -15.67 -8.44 19.68
CA ALA A 154 -15.48 -7.05 20.09
C ALA A 154 -14.69 -6.93 21.40
N MET A 155 -14.97 -7.81 22.39
CA MET A 155 -14.20 -7.90 23.63
C MET A 155 -12.75 -8.31 23.38
N VAL A 156 -12.51 -9.29 22.51
CA VAL A 156 -11.16 -9.74 22.13
C VAL A 156 -10.38 -8.63 21.43
N LEU A 157 -11.00 -7.90 20.51
CA LEU A 157 -10.37 -6.75 19.84
C LEU A 157 -10.02 -5.64 20.84
N LYS A 158 -10.95 -5.31 21.75
CA LYS A 158 -10.71 -4.35 22.84
C LYS A 158 -9.53 -4.77 23.71
N GLN A 159 -9.47 -6.05 24.07
CA GLN A 159 -8.41 -6.60 24.93
C GLN A 159 -7.04 -6.69 24.24
N GLY A 160 -7.01 -6.86 22.91
CA GLY A 160 -5.77 -7.04 22.14
C GLY A 160 -4.76 -5.88 22.27
N ILE A 161 -5.22 -4.68 22.64
CA ILE A 161 -4.33 -3.53 22.92
C ILE A 161 -3.44 -3.78 24.15
N TYR A 162 -3.94 -4.48 25.16
CA TYR A 162 -3.23 -4.71 26.43
C TYR A 162 -2.32 -5.94 26.41
N ARG A 163 -2.52 -6.86 25.45
CA ARG A 163 -1.73 -8.10 25.29
C ARG A 163 -1.63 -8.94 26.58
N SER A 164 -2.67 -8.90 27.41
CA SER A 164 -2.78 -9.67 28.65
C SER A 164 -3.94 -10.65 28.58
N PHE A 165 -4.00 -11.44 27.48
CA PHE A 165 -5.08 -12.38 27.26
C PHE A 165 -5.08 -13.52 28.26
N HIS A 166 -3.92 -13.94 28.80
CA HIS A 166 -3.90 -14.97 29.85
C HIS A 166 -4.76 -14.60 31.07
N GLN A 167 -4.51 -13.43 31.65
CA GLN A 167 -5.27 -12.96 32.82
C GLN A 167 -6.73 -12.67 32.43
N TRP A 168 -6.94 -11.94 31.33
CA TRP A 168 -8.28 -11.60 30.87
C TRP A 168 -9.14 -12.85 30.59
N PHE A 169 -8.59 -13.85 29.91
CA PHE A 169 -9.29 -15.10 29.63
C PHE A 169 -9.66 -15.84 30.91
N THR A 170 -8.76 -15.83 31.90
CA THR A 170 -9.00 -16.44 33.22
C THR A 170 -10.16 -15.73 33.92
N ASP A 171 -10.15 -14.40 33.94
CA ASP A 171 -11.18 -13.59 34.60
C ASP A 171 -12.56 -13.73 33.92
N HIS A 172 -12.59 -13.95 32.60
CA HIS A 172 -13.81 -14.03 31.81
C HIS A 172 -14.19 -15.46 31.41
N MET A 173 -13.52 -16.49 31.95
CA MET A 173 -13.68 -17.88 31.51
C MET A 173 -15.16 -18.33 31.52
N ARG A 174 -15.90 -18.01 32.58
CA ARG A 174 -17.34 -18.37 32.68
C ARG A 174 -18.16 -17.72 31.58
N LEU A 175 -17.95 -16.42 31.37
CA LEU A 175 -18.64 -15.66 30.33
C LEU A 175 -18.33 -16.21 28.93
N ILE A 176 -17.08 -16.56 28.66
CA ILE A 176 -16.65 -17.13 27.37
C ILE A 176 -17.34 -18.48 27.12
N VAL A 177 -17.42 -19.33 28.14
CA VAL A 177 -18.15 -20.60 28.07
C VAL A 177 -19.64 -20.36 27.83
N ASP A 178 -20.27 -19.41 28.54
CA ASP A 178 -21.69 -19.06 28.34
C ASP A 178 -21.95 -18.57 26.90
N LEU A 179 -21.06 -17.74 26.35
CA LEU A 179 -21.15 -17.27 24.96
C LEU A 179 -20.98 -18.44 23.97
N LEU A 180 -20.10 -19.38 24.26
CA LEU A 180 -19.87 -20.56 23.45
C LEU A 180 -21.08 -21.50 23.44
N GLU A 181 -21.70 -21.72 24.60
CA GLU A 181 -22.90 -22.56 24.78
C GLU A 181 -24.13 -21.95 24.11
N LYS A 182 -24.24 -20.61 24.08
CA LYS A 182 -25.27 -19.86 23.34
C LYS A 182 -25.06 -19.86 21.82
N ASP A 183 -24.01 -20.51 21.31
CA ASP A 183 -23.60 -20.48 19.90
C ASP A 183 -23.33 -19.05 19.39
N TYR A 184 -22.85 -18.17 20.28
CA TYR A 184 -22.51 -16.78 19.94
C TYR A 184 -21.10 -16.65 19.38
N ILE A 185 -20.34 -17.74 19.31
CA ILE A 185 -18.96 -17.76 18.84
C ILE A 185 -18.78 -18.67 17.61
N GLY A 186 -19.63 -18.51 16.59
CA GLY A 186 -19.49 -19.22 15.32
C GLY A 186 -18.21 -18.91 14.53
N TYR A 187 -17.44 -17.90 14.97
CA TYR A 187 -16.14 -17.48 14.44
C TYR A 187 -15.00 -17.69 15.46
N ALA A 188 -15.20 -18.56 16.46
CA ALA A 188 -14.26 -18.77 17.56
C ALA A 188 -12.83 -18.99 17.06
N ASP A 189 -12.65 -19.82 16.04
CA ASP A 189 -11.34 -20.09 15.43
C ASP A 189 -10.59 -18.80 15.06
N GLN A 190 -11.27 -17.79 14.51
CA GLN A 190 -10.66 -16.52 14.11
C GLN A 190 -10.31 -15.65 15.32
N ALA A 191 -11.19 -15.62 16.33
CA ALA A 191 -10.94 -14.88 17.57
C ALA A 191 -9.77 -15.51 18.34
N PHE A 192 -9.71 -16.83 18.46
CA PHE A 192 -8.59 -17.54 19.07
C PHE A 192 -7.31 -17.43 18.25
N LEU A 193 -7.39 -17.41 16.92
CA LEU A 193 -6.25 -17.13 16.05
C LEU A 193 -5.66 -15.75 16.34
N TYR A 194 -6.51 -14.73 16.45
CA TYR A 194 -6.06 -13.39 16.83
C TYR A 194 -5.45 -13.35 18.23
N ILE A 195 -6.10 -13.96 19.23
CA ILE A 195 -5.59 -14.06 20.60
C ILE A 195 -4.17 -14.63 20.62
N LEU A 196 -3.96 -15.80 20.01
CA LEU A 196 -2.66 -16.49 20.02
C LEU A 196 -1.60 -15.81 19.14
N GLN A 197 -2.00 -14.97 18.18
CA GLN A 197 -1.07 -14.14 17.40
C GLN A 197 -0.62 -12.89 18.16
N VAL A 198 -1.50 -12.32 18.99
CA VAL A 198 -1.24 -11.09 19.75
C VAL A 198 -0.53 -11.40 21.07
N ASP A 199 -0.86 -12.53 21.69
CA ASP A 199 -0.35 -12.98 22.97
C ASP A 199 0.01 -14.48 22.88
N ASP A 200 1.30 -14.77 22.71
CA ASP A 200 1.84 -16.13 22.54
C ASP A 200 2.25 -16.79 23.85
N GLN A 201 1.78 -16.26 25.00
CA GLN A 201 2.17 -16.79 26.31
C GLN A 201 1.80 -18.28 26.42
N PRO A 202 2.78 -19.17 26.70
CA PRO A 202 2.55 -20.60 26.80
C PRO A 202 1.42 -20.98 27.78
N ASP A 203 1.31 -20.20 28.86
CA ASP A 203 0.31 -20.39 29.92
C ASP A 203 -1.13 -20.14 29.42
N LEU A 204 -1.32 -19.26 28.43
CA LEU A 204 -2.64 -19.02 27.83
C LEU A 204 -3.19 -20.26 27.14
N LEU A 205 -2.37 -20.93 26.35
CA LEU A 205 -2.78 -22.15 25.67
C LEU A 205 -3.10 -23.26 26.67
N GLU A 206 -2.30 -23.39 27.73
CA GLU A 206 -2.55 -24.36 28.81
C GLU A 206 -3.83 -24.05 29.60
N THR A 207 -4.10 -22.77 29.88
CA THR A 207 -5.34 -22.32 30.53
C THR A 207 -6.56 -22.62 29.65
N ILE A 208 -6.50 -22.36 28.34
CA ILE A 208 -7.59 -22.69 27.42
C ILE A 208 -7.82 -24.19 27.37
N LYS A 209 -6.77 -25.01 27.27
CA LYS A 209 -6.86 -26.48 27.25
C LYS A 209 -7.57 -27.06 28.47
N LYS A 210 -7.44 -26.42 29.64
CA LYS A 210 -8.04 -26.86 30.91
C LYS A 210 -9.46 -26.32 31.14
N SER A 211 -9.93 -25.39 30.32
CA SER A 211 -11.20 -24.68 30.55
C SER A 211 -12.45 -25.44 30.07
N ASN A 212 -12.57 -25.70 28.76
CA ASN A 212 -13.74 -26.31 28.15
C ASN A 212 -13.34 -27.21 26.96
N PRO A 213 -13.95 -28.41 26.78
CA PRO A 213 -13.58 -29.33 25.70
C PRO A 213 -13.66 -28.72 24.29
N LYS A 214 -14.69 -27.91 24.01
CA LYS A 214 -14.89 -27.26 22.71
C LYS A 214 -13.86 -26.16 22.49
N LEU A 215 -13.57 -25.33 23.51
CA LEU A 215 -12.51 -24.32 23.42
C LEU A 215 -11.12 -24.93 23.25
N LYS A 216 -10.85 -26.05 23.92
CA LYS A 216 -9.61 -26.82 23.76
C LYS A 216 -9.43 -27.28 22.31
N GLU A 217 -10.47 -27.85 21.70
CA GLU A 217 -10.44 -28.33 20.31
C GLU A 217 -10.14 -27.17 19.34
N ILE A 218 -10.85 -26.05 19.51
CA ILE A 218 -10.65 -24.82 18.73
C ILE A 218 -9.20 -24.32 18.87
N ALA A 219 -8.72 -24.15 20.11
CA ALA A 219 -7.38 -23.63 20.37
C ALA A 219 -6.28 -24.55 19.83
N MET A 220 -6.45 -25.88 19.92
CA MET A 220 -5.52 -26.84 19.34
C MET A 220 -5.48 -26.77 17.81
N SER A 221 -6.64 -26.70 17.17
CA SER A 221 -6.74 -26.55 15.71
C SER A 221 -6.05 -25.27 15.24
N VAL A 222 -6.30 -24.15 15.93
CA VAL A 222 -5.67 -22.85 15.66
C VAL A 222 -4.16 -22.90 15.88
N ALA A 223 -3.69 -23.47 16.98
CA ALA A 223 -2.26 -23.60 17.27
C ALA A 223 -1.53 -24.43 16.20
N GLU A 224 -2.14 -25.52 15.74
CA GLU A 224 -1.59 -26.34 14.66
C GLU A 224 -1.55 -25.57 13.33
N LYS A 225 -2.59 -24.80 13.02
CA LYS A 225 -2.60 -23.92 11.84
C LYS A 225 -1.46 -22.89 11.90
N LEU A 226 -1.26 -22.24 13.04
CA LEU A 226 -0.16 -21.29 13.25
C LEU A 226 1.21 -21.95 13.08
N ARG A 227 1.37 -23.17 13.60
CA ARG A 227 2.60 -23.97 13.43
C ARG A 227 2.89 -24.25 11.96
N GLN A 228 1.91 -24.74 11.20
CA GLN A 228 2.04 -25.01 9.77
C GLN A 228 2.32 -23.75 8.95
N GLU A 229 1.67 -22.63 9.27
CA GLU A 229 1.97 -21.34 8.64
C GLU A 229 3.39 -20.86 8.95
N GLY A 230 3.84 -21.04 10.20
CA GLY A 230 5.20 -20.74 10.65
C GLY A 230 6.24 -21.56 9.88
N GLU A 231 6.03 -22.87 9.76
CA GLU A 231 6.90 -23.77 8.98
C GLU A 231 6.97 -23.36 7.51
N LYS A 232 5.82 -23.11 6.86
CA LYS A 232 5.77 -22.64 5.47
C LYS A 232 6.48 -21.31 5.28
N LYS A 233 6.27 -20.35 6.18
CA LYS A 233 6.98 -19.05 6.17
C LYS A 233 8.48 -19.23 6.36
N GLY A 234 8.89 -20.12 7.27
CA GLY A 234 10.28 -20.47 7.52
C GLY A 234 10.97 -21.05 6.29
N ILE A 235 10.36 -22.04 5.65
CA ILE A 235 10.86 -22.66 4.40
C ILE A 235 10.98 -21.61 3.29
N LYS A 236 9.96 -20.77 3.11
CA LYS A 236 9.97 -19.71 2.08
C LYS A 236 11.09 -18.70 2.32
N LYS A 237 11.23 -18.21 3.56
CA LYS A 237 12.30 -17.28 3.95
C LYS A 237 13.68 -17.92 3.76
N GLY A 238 13.86 -19.15 4.22
CA GLY A 238 15.12 -19.89 4.07
C GLY A 238 15.50 -20.11 2.61
N ARG A 239 14.53 -20.44 1.75
CA ARG A 239 14.76 -20.57 0.30
C ARG A 239 15.13 -19.24 -0.36
N GLN A 240 14.41 -18.15 -0.04
CA GLN A 240 14.71 -16.82 -0.58
C GLN A 240 16.10 -16.35 -0.17
N GLU A 241 16.45 -16.53 1.10
CA GLU A 241 17.78 -16.17 1.61
C GLU A 241 18.88 -17.03 1.01
N GLY A 242 18.65 -18.34 0.86
CA GLY A 242 19.58 -19.24 0.19
C GLY A 242 19.83 -18.87 -1.28
N ILE A 243 18.78 -18.49 -2.01
CA ILE A 243 18.90 -18.00 -3.39
C ILE A 243 19.70 -16.69 -3.43
N ARG A 244 19.41 -15.74 -2.53
CA ARG A 244 20.11 -14.45 -2.45
C ARG A 244 21.60 -14.64 -2.18
N ILE A 245 21.94 -15.44 -1.17
CA ILE A 245 23.34 -15.76 -0.83
C ILE A 245 24.03 -16.47 -2.01
N GLY A 246 23.35 -17.42 -2.66
CA GLY A 246 23.87 -18.12 -3.84
C GLY A 246 24.14 -17.18 -5.02
N GLN A 247 23.23 -16.24 -5.29
CA GLN A 247 23.39 -15.24 -6.34
C GLN A 247 24.52 -14.25 -6.04
N GLU A 248 24.64 -13.78 -4.80
CA GLU A 248 25.73 -12.89 -4.38
C GLU A 248 27.09 -13.57 -4.50
N LYS A 249 27.21 -14.83 -4.03
CA LYS A 249 28.43 -15.63 -4.17
C LYS A 249 28.78 -15.90 -5.63
N GLY A 250 27.83 -16.40 -6.42
CA GLY A 250 28.06 -16.70 -7.83
C GLY A 250 28.42 -15.46 -8.65
N LYS A 251 27.85 -14.29 -8.33
CA LYS A 251 28.22 -13.02 -8.97
C LYS A 251 29.64 -12.60 -8.61
N LEU A 252 30.07 -12.81 -7.37
CA LEU A 252 31.44 -12.50 -6.92
C LEU A 252 32.46 -13.44 -7.56
N GLU A 253 32.20 -14.76 -7.50
CA GLU A 253 33.06 -15.79 -8.11
C GLU A 253 33.18 -15.57 -9.62
N GLY A 254 32.06 -15.38 -10.33
CA GLY A 254 32.09 -15.12 -11.78
C GLY A 254 32.76 -13.80 -12.15
N LYS A 255 32.71 -12.76 -11.28
CA LYS A 255 33.47 -11.52 -11.49
C LYS A 255 34.98 -11.76 -11.34
N LEU A 256 35.40 -12.48 -10.31
CA LEU A 256 36.81 -12.80 -10.09
C LEU A 256 37.37 -13.69 -11.20
N GLU A 257 36.63 -14.72 -11.61
CA GLU A 257 36.99 -15.58 -12.74
C GLU A 257 37.09 -14.79 -14.05
N GLY A 258 36.09 -13.95 -14.36
CA GLY A 258 36.12 -13.11 -15.56
C GLY A 258 37.25 -12.08 -15.58
N GLU A 259 37.59 -11.48 -14.42
CA GLU A 259 38.76 -10.59 -14.29
C GLU A 259 40.06 -11.36 -14.54
N ALA A 260 40.20 -12.56 -13.99
CA ALA A 260 41.37 -13.42 -14.18
C ALA A 260 41.51 -13.87 -15.65
N GLU A 261 40.43 -14.33 -16.28
CA GLU A 261 40.43 -14.74 -17.70
C GLU A 261 40.76 -13.58 -18.64
N LYS A 262 40.21 -12.39 -18.36
CA LYS A 262 40.50 -11.18 -19.14
C LYS A 262 41.97 -10.78 -19.00
N ALA A 263 42.53 -10.79 -17.79
CA ALA A 263 43.94 -10.53 -17.56
C ALA A 263 44.83 -11.52 -18.32
N PHE A 264 44.47 -12.81 -18.29
CA PHE A 264 45.18 -13.88 -19.00
C PHE A 264 45.13 -13.70 -20.53
N SER A 265 43.97 -13.37 -21.09
CA SER A 265 43.80 -13.10 -22.52
C SER A 265 44.58 -11.87 -23.01
N ILE A 266 44.62 -10.80 -22.21
CA ILE A 266 45.42 -9.60 -22.47
C ILE A 266 46.91 -9.95 -22.46
N ALA A 267 47.38 -10.66 -21.42
CA ALA A 267 48.77 -11.09 -21.31
C ALA A 267 49.21 -11.92 -22.52
N LYS A 268 48.40 -12.90 -22.92
CA LYS A 268 48.66 -13.71 -24.13
C LYS A 268 48.79 -12.86 -25.39
N SER A 269 47.91 -11.87 -25.55
CA SER A 269 47.94 -10.94 -26.69
C SER A 269 49.18 -10.04 -26.68
N MET A 270 49.66 -9.62 -25.50
CA MET A 270 50.86 -8.81 -25.34
C MET A 270 52.14 -9.61 -25.63
N ILE A 271 52.21 -10.87 -25.18
CA ILE A 271 53.32 -11.80 -25.51
C ILE A 271 53.43 -11.97 -27.02
N LEU A 272 52.31 -12.25 -27.70
CA LEU A 272 52.28 -12.40 -29.16
C LEU A 272 52.74 -11.14 -29.93
N ARG A 273 52.64 -9.97 -29.30
CA ARG A 273 53.07 -8.68 -29.86
C ARG A 273 54.49 -8.28 -29.44
N GLY A 274 55.18 -9.10 -28.66
CA GLY A 274 56.58 -8.89 -28.26
C GLY A 274 56.78 -7.86 -27.14
N TYR A 275 55.77 -7.66 -26.28
CA TYR A 275 55.94 -6.80 -25.10
C TYR A 275 56.90 -7.45 -24.08
N PRO A 276 57.73 -6.65 -23.37
CA PRO A 276 58.58 -7.16 -22.28
C PRO A 276 57.77 -7.81 -21.15
N ILE A 277 58.29 -8.90 -20.56
CA ILE A 277 57.61 -9.64 -19.49
C ILE A 277 57.31 -8.75 -18.27
N GLU A 278 58.21 -7.85 -17.92
CA GLU A 278 58.08 -6.91 -16.80
C GLU A 278 56.87 -5.98 -16.97
N ASP A 279 56.65 -5.45 -18.18
CA ASP A 279 55.51 -4.61 -18.51
C ASP A 279 54.20 -5.40 -18.47
N ILE A 280 54.21 -6.66 -18.90
CA ILE A 280 53.03 -7.54 -18.85
C ILE A 280 52.62 -7.83 -17.41
N ILE A 281 53.58 -8.10 -16.51
CA ILE A 281 53.31 -8.27 -15.07
C ILE A 281 52.68 -7.00 -14.51
N ALA A 282 53.29 -5.84 -14.76
CA ALA A 282 52.82 -4.56 -14.22
C ALA A 282 51.41 -4.18 -14.73
N LEU A 283 51.11 -4.44 -16.00
CA LEU A 283 49.84 -4.02 -16.63
C LEU A 283 48.69 -5.01 -16.44
N THR A 284 48.97 -6.31 -16.30
CA THR A 284 47.94 -7.34 -16.14
C THR A 284 47.75 -7.79 -14.69
N GLY A 285 48.73 -7.51 -13.81
CA GLY A 285 48.72 -7.93 -12.42
C GLY A 285 48.89 -9.43 -12.21
N LEU A 286 49.21 -10.20 -13.26
CA LEU A 286 49.46 -11.63 -13.18
C LEU A 286 50.79 -11.94 -12.51
N SER A 287 50.86 -13.05 -11.77
CA SER A 287 52.11 -13.54 -11.18
C SER A 287 53.10 -14.01 -12.26
N PRO A 288 54.42 -13.96 -12.00
CA PRO A 288 55.42 -14.48 -12.94
C PRO A 288 55.19 -15.95 -13.32
N SER A 289 54.74 -16.78 -12.37
CA SER A 289 54.40 -18.18 -12.61
C SER A 289 53.26 -18.36 -13.60
N ARG A 290 52.22 -17.50 -13.54
CA ARG A 290 51.10 -17.55 -14.49
C ARG A 290 51.46 -17.06 -15.88
N ILE A 291 52.41 -16.13 -15.98
CA ILE A 291 52.94 -15.70 -17.28
C ILE A 291 53.80 -16.80 -17.92
N GLN A 292 54.56 -17.56 -17.14
CA GLN A 292 55.34 -18.70 -17.67
C GLN A 292 54.47 -19.78 -18.31
N GLU A 293 53.23 -19.96 -17.85
CA GLU A 293 52.27 -20.90 -18.47
C GLU A 293 51.76 -20.43 -19.85
N LEU A 294 51.98 -19.16 -20.21
CA LEU A 294 51.56 -18.56 -21.48
C LEU A 294 52.66 -18.53 -22.56
N VAL A 295 53.90 -18.84 -22.18
CA VAL A 295 55.11 -18.78 -23.05
C VAL A 295 55.34 -20.11 -23.74
#